data_AF-A0A133VBI9-F1
#
_entry.id   AF-A0A133VBI9-F1
#
_cell.length_a   1.000
_cell.length_b   1.000
_cell.length_c   1.000
_cell.angle_alpha   90.00
_cell.angle_beta   90.00
_cell.angle_gamma   90.00
#
_symmetry.space_group_name_H-M   'P 1'
#
loop_
_entity.id
_entity.type
_entity.pdbx_description
1 polymer ?
#
loop_
_entity_poly.entity_id
_entity_poly.type
_entity_poly.pdbx_seq_one_letter_code
_entity_poly.pdbx_strand_id
1 'polypeptide(L)' 'MVKGSQAEGKRIKELNLPELCTVGLIVREGELIPAVGDTKLRENDRIVLVGRSKDVVSAIDLFRKS' A
#
# COMPACT_ATOMS: atom_id res chain seq x y z
N MET A 1 2.82 -6.20 -2.99
CA MET A 1 3.94 -5.70 -2.18
C MET A 1 4.96 -6.80 -2.08
N VAL A 2 6.23 -6.45 -2.24
CA VAL A 2 7.34 -7.41 -2.18
C VAL A 2 8.14 -7.24 -0.90
N LYS A 3 8.82 -8.32 -0.48
CA LYS A 3 9.79 -8.27 0.61
C LYS A 3 10.88 -7.24 0.33
N GLY A 4 11.28 -6.48 1.35
CA GLY A 4 12.27 -5.40 1.27
C GLY A 4 11.75 -4.11 0.64
N SER A 5 10.44 -3.98 0.41
CA SER A 5 9.86 -2.70 0.00
C SER A 5 9.83 -1.69 1.15
N GLN A 6 9.78 -0.40 0.84
CA GLN A 6 9.76 0.66 1.85
C GLN A 6 8.52 0.63 2.76
N ALA A 7 7.43 0.03 2.29
CA ALA A 7 6.19 -0.13 3.02
C ALA A 7 6.14 -1.39 3.91
N GLU A 8 7.11 -2.31 3.80
CA GLU A 8 7.10 -3.56 4.56
C GLU A 8 7.11 -3.29 6.07
N GLY A 9 6.16 -3.90 6.79
CA GLY A 9 6.06 -3.79 8.25
C GLY A 9 5.51 -2.45 8.75
N LYS A 10 5.22 -1.48 7.88
CA LYS A 10 4.56 -0.22 8.24
C LYS A 10 3.05 -0.39 8.29
N ARG A 11 2.40 0.46 9.10
CA ARG A 11 0.96 0.71 9.06
C ARG A 11 0.64 1.70 7.94
N ILE A 12 -0.57 1.65 7.39
CA ILE A 12 -0.99 2.55 6.31
C ILE A 12 -0.81 4.03 6.70
N LYS A 13 -1.12 4.40 7.95
CA LYS A 13 -0.96 5.79 8.45
C LYS A 13 0.48 6.28 8.53
N GLU A 14 1.45 5.38 8.43
CA GLU A 14 2.89 5.71 8.45
C GLU A 14 3.45 5.88 7.03
N LEU A 15 2.64 5.62 6.00
CA LEU A 15 3.04 5.80 4.61
C LEU A 15 2.96 7.28 4.23
N ASN A 16 4.00 7.76 3.54
CA ASN A 16 3.97 9.07 2.90
C ASN A 16 3.28 8.96 1.53
N LEU A 17 1.96 8.77 1.53
CA LEU A 17 1.18 8.71 0.31
C LEU A 17 0.99 10.13 -0.28
N PRO A 18 0.96 10.27 -1.61
CA PRO A 18 0.55 11.52 -2.24
C PRO A 18 -0.85 11.97 -1.82
N GLU A 19 -1.09 13.28 -1.81
CA GLU A 19 -2.33 13.90 -1.31
C GLU A 19 -3.61 13.30 -1.91
N LEU A 20 -3.64 13.05 -3.22
CA LEU A 20 -4.79 12.42 -3.91
C LEU A 20 -4.52 10.96 -4.27
N CYS A 21 -3.99 10.19 -3.32
CA CYS A 21 -3.83 8.75 -3.39
C CYS A 21 -4.11 8.10 -2.03
N THR A 22 -4.85 6.99 -2.02
CA THR A 22 -5.12 6.20 -0.82
C THR A 22 -5.03 4.70 -1.11
N VAL A 23 -4.86 3.91 -0.07
CA VAL A 23 -5.04 2.45 -0.14
C VAL A 23 -6.52 2.15 0.02
N GLY A 24 -7.16 1.64 -1.04
CA GLY A 24 -8.59 1.32 -1.02
C GLY A 24 -8.90 0.00 -0.31
N LEU A 25 -8.10 -1.04 -0.59
CA LEU A 25 -8.21 -2.35 0.05
C LEU A 25 -6.88 -3.11 -0.06
N ILE A 26 -6.74 -4.12 0.79
CA ILE A 26 -5.64 -5.08 0.74
C ILE A 26 -6.23 -6.46 0.46
N VAL A 27 -5.65 -7.21 -0.47
CA VAL A 27 -5.93 -8.65 -0.62
C VAL A 27 -4.74 -9.43 -0.08
N ARG A 28 -4.98 -10.28 0.91
CA ARG A 28 -3.96 -11.12 1.55
C ARG A 28 -4.49 -12.54 1.63
N GLU A 29 -3.73 -13.49 1.09
CA GLU A 29 -4.10 -14.92 1.13
C GLU A 29 -5.51 -15.20 0.57
N GLY A 30 -5.97 -14.39 -0.39
CA GLY A 30 -7.30 -14.51 -0.99
C GLY A 30 -8.40 -13.71 -0.28
N GLU A 31 -8.13 -13.19 0.91
CA GLU A 31 -9.10 -12.45 1.72
C GLU A 31 -9.02 -10.94 1.51
N LEU A 32 -10.17 -10.27 1.59
CA LEU A 32 -10.28 -8.81 1.55
C LEU A 32 -10.08 -8.22 2.95
N ILE A 33 -9.04 -7.41 3.11
CA ILE A 33 -8.70 -6.72 4.36
C ILE A 33 -9.00 -5.22 4.23
N PRO A 34 -9.76 -4.64 5.19
CA PRO A 34 -9.96 -3.20 5.27
C PRO A 34 -8.64 -2.42 5.39
N ALA A 35 -8.47 -1.44 4.52
CA ALA A 35 -7.30 -0.57 4.48
C ALA A 35 -7.47 0.64 5.41
N VAL A 36 -7.50 0.39 6.73
CA VAL A 36 -7.54 1.45 7.75
C VAL A 36 -6.14 1.86 8.17
N GLY A 37 -6.00 3.05 8.79
CA GLY A 37 -4.70 3.61 9.15
C GLY A 37 -3.80 2.67 9.96
N ASP A 38 -4.36 1.83 10.83
CA ASP A 38 -3.61 0.88 11.66
C ASP A 38 -3.32 -0.47 11.00
N THR A 39 -3.85 -0.73 9.79
CA THR A 39 -3.58 -1.98 9.07
C THR A 39 -2.09 -2.08 8.74
N LYS A 40 -1.43 -3.10 9.31
CA LYS A 40 -0.01 -3.39 9.07
C LYS A 40 0.19 -4.15 7.77
N LEU A 41 1.05 -3.63 6.91
CA LEU A 41 1.40 -4.20 5.62
C LEU A 41 2.40 -5.35 5.77
N ARG A 42 2.20 -6.40 4.96
CA ARG A 42 2.98 -7.65 4.99
C ARG A 42 3.38 -8.08 3.58
N GLU A 43 4.51 -8.76 3.47
CA GLU A 43 4.92 -9.42 2.23
C GLU A 43 3.74 -10.18 1.58
N ASN A 44 3.65 -10.14 0.25
CA ASN A 44 2.58 -10.75 -0.55
C ASN A 44 1.21 -10.05 -0.48
N ASP A 45 1.06 -8.96 0.27
CA ASP A 45 -0.14 -8.11 0.16
C ASP A 45 -0.31 -7.59 -1.26
N ARG A 46 -1.50 -7.79 -1.85
CA ARG A 46 -1.91 -7.09 -3.06
C ARG A 46 -2.64 -5.82 -2.65
N ILE A 47 -2.02 -4.68 -2.93
CA ILE A 47 -2.53 -3.36 -2.56
C ILE A 47 -3.33 -2.81 -3.73
N VAL A 48 -4.56 -2.36 -3.49
CA VAL A 48 -5.31 -1.55 -4.47
C VAL A 48 -5.16 -0.09 -4.08
N LEU A 49 -4.60 0.70 -4.99
CA LEU A 49 -4.46 2.14 -4.83
C LEU A 49 -5.58 2.85 -5.61
N VAL A 50 -6.12 3.91 -5.01
CA VAL A 50 -7.15 4.75 -5.63
C VAL A 50 -6.69 6.20 -5.55
N GLY A 51 -6.72 6.91 -6.68
CA GLY A 51 -6.23 8.28 -6.74
C GLY A 51 -6.12 8.81 -8.16
N ARG A 52 -5.55 10.02 -8.33
CA ARG A 52 -5.19 10.53 -9.66
C ARG A 52 -4.07 9.67 -10.25
N SER A 53 -4.09 9.45 -11.57
CA SER A 53 -3.12 8.56 -12.23
C SER A 53 -1.66 8.86 -11.87
N LYS A 54 -1.26 10.13 -11.85
CA LYS A 54 0.11 10.54 -11.48
C LYS A 54 0.49 10.21 -10.03
N ASP A 55 -0.48 10.30 -9.12
CA ASP A 55 -0.31 10.10 -7.68
C ASP A 55 -0.33 8.60 -7.34
N VAL A 56 -1.11 7.82 -8.10
CA VAL A 56 -1.04 6.34 -8.04
C VAL A 56 0.32 5.86 -8.54
N VAL A 57 0.79 6.39 -9.68
CA VAL A 57 2.09 5.97 -10.25
C VAL A 57 3.23 6.26 -9.30
N SER A 58 3.29 7.44 -8.67
CA SER A 58 4.35 7.75 -7.70
C SER A 58 4.26 6.91 -6.42
N ALA A 59 3.06 6.56 -5.97
CA ALA A 59 2.87 5.72 -4.78
C ALA A 59 3.35 4.27 -4.98
N ILE A 60 3.45 3.77 -6.22
CA ILE A 60 3.88 2.39 -6.50
C ILE A 60 5.28 2.10 -5.94
N ASP A 61 6.17 3.10 -5.93
CA ASP A 61 7.56 2.95 -5.48
C ASP A 61 7.66 2.55 -4.01
N LEU A 62 6.68 2.92 -3.18
CA LEU A 62 6.63 2.52 -1.78
C LEU A 62 6.48 0.99 -1.59
N PHE A 63 5.87 0.31 -2.57
CA PHE A 63 5.48 -1.10 -2.47
C PHE A 63 6.35 -2.05 -3.30
N ARG A 64 7.30 -1.50 -4.06
CA ARG A 64 8.30 -2.24 -4.84
C ARG A 64 9.65 -2.25 -4.12
N LYS A 65 10.53 -3.16 -4.54
CA LYS A 65 11.91 -3.20 -4.06
C LYS A 65 12.70 -2.18 -4.88
N SER A 66 13.47 -1.32 -4.19
CA SER A 66 14.46 -0.43 -4.82
C SER A 66 15.58 -1.22 -5.49
#